data_AF-A0A239C510-F1
#
_entry.id   AF-A0A239C510-F1
#
_cell.length_a   1.000
_cell.length_b   1.000
_cell.length_c   1.000
_cell.angle_alpha   90.00
_cell.angle_beta   90.00
_cell.angle_gamma   90.00
#
_symmetry.space_group_name_H-M   'P 1'
#
loop_
_entity.id
_entity.type
_entity.pdbx_description
1 polymer ?
#
loop_
_entity_poly.entity_id
_entity_poly.type
_entity_poly.pdbx_seq_one_letter_code
_entity_poly.pdbx_strand_id
1 'polypeptide(L)' 'MVEDPSAALLVRVWLEGGSDFRARLLSLRDATADTPAEEVTVAVASTPEDVLAAVRDWLDGFAGGATDPTDGHR' A
#
# COMPACT_ATOMS: atom_id res chain seq x y z
N MET A 1 13.14 2.60 -21.40
CA MET A 1 11.68 2.75 -21.25
C MET A 1 11.49 3.05 -19.79
N VAL A 2 11.10 4.27 -19.43
CA VAL A 2 10.81 4.58 -18.02
C VAL A 2 9.52 3.83 -17.73
N GLU A 3 9.59 2.81 -16.90
CA GLU A 3 8.42 2.04 -16.50
C GLU A 3 7.43 3.01 -15.82
N ASP A 4 6.15 2.94 -16.18
CA ASP A 4 5.12 3.70 -15.48
C ASP A 4 5.15 3.32 -13.99
N PRO A 5 5.08 4.30 -13.06
CA PRO A 5 5.15 4.02 -11.63
C PRO A 5 4.01 3.07 -11.25
N SER A 6 4.37 1.89 -10.75
CA SER A 6 3.43 0.85 -10.39
C SER A 6 3.56 0.54 -8.90
N ALA A 7 2.45 0.31 -8.21
CA ALA A 7 2.47 -0.06 -6.80
C ALA A 7 1.45 -1.17 -6.52
N ALA A 8 1.79 -2.06 -5.60
CA ALA A 8 0.90 -3.13 -5.20
C ALA A 8 0.62 -3.08 -3.69
N LEU A 9 -0.63 -3.34 -3.34
CA LEU A 9 -1.11 -3.44 -1.96
C LEU A 9 -1.65 -4.85 -1.71
N LEU A 10 -1.03 -5.58 -0.80
CA LEU A 10 -1.48 -6.89 -0.37
C LEU A 10 -2.34 -6.75 0.89
N VAL A 11 -3.58 -7.24 0.83
CA VAL A 11 -4.49 -7.29 1.99
C VAL A 11 -4.61 -8.73 2.45
N ARG A 12 -4.08 -9.03 3.65
CA ARG A 12 -4.19 -10.36 4.27
C ARG A 12 -5.25 -10.31 5.36
N VAL A 13 -6.28 -11.14 5.25
CA VAL A 13 -7.41 -11.19 6.19
C VAL A 13 -7.43 -12.55 6.89
N TRP A 14 -7.71 -12.56 8.20
CA TRP A 14 -7.90 -13.76 8.99
C TRP A 14 -8.89 -13.52 10.13
N LEU A 15 -9.35 -14.61 10.74
CA LEU A 15 -10.13 -14.56 11.97
C LEU A 15 -9.22 -14.94 13.14
N GLU A 16 -9.17 -14.08 14.15
CA GLU A 16 -8.51 -14.31 15.42
C GLU A 16 -9.57 -14.80 16.43
N GLY A 17 -9.23 -15.73 17.32
CA GLY A 17 -10.15 -16.17 18.37
C GLY A 17 -11.45 -16.86 17.91
N GLY A 18 -11.61 -17.15 16.62
CA GLY A 18 -12.80 -17.82 16.05
C GLY A 18 -13.81 -16.89 15.39
N SER A 19 -13.78 -15.59 15.66
CA SER A 19 -14.70 -14.61 15.04
C SER A 19 -14.16 -13.19 14.91
N ASP A 20 -13.04 -12.86 15.56
CA ASP A 20 -12.51 -11.50 15.54
C ASP A 20 -11.82 -11.23 14.19
N PHE A 21 -12.37 -10.28 13.44
CA PHE A 21 -11.81 -9.92 12.15
C PHE A 21 -10.45 -9.24 12.35
N ARG A 22 -9.45 -9.70 11.59
CA ARG A 22 -8.16 -9.05 11.50
C ARG A 22 -7.73 -8.95 10.05
N ALA A 23 -7.16 -7.81 9.70
CA ALA A 23 -6.52 -7.61 8.42
C ALA A 23 -5.19 -6.91 8.58
N ARG A 24 -4.21 -7.27 7.75
CA ARG A 24 -2.93 -6.58 7.63
C ARG A 24 -2.73 -6.18 6.18
N LEU A 25 -2.45 -4.91 5.98
CA LEU A 25 -2.20 -4.32 4.67
C LEU A 25 -0.69 -4.11 4.53
N LEU A 26 -0.13 -4.59 3.42
CA LEU A 26 1.29 -4.48 3.10
C LEU A 26 1.46 -3.82 1.74
N SER A 27 2.24 -2.75 1.69
CA SER A 27 2.65 -2.13 0.43
C SER A 27 3.91 -2.83 -0.06
N LEU A 28 3.89 -3.23 -1.33
CA LEU A 28 5.07 -3.69 -2.05
C LEU A 28 5.66 -2.47 -2.77
N ARG A 29 6.90 -2.13 -2.43
CA ARG A 29 7.68 -1.15 -3.22
C ARG A 29 8.38 -1.88 -4.37
N ASP A 30 8.50 -1.20 -5.51
CA ASP A 30 9.07 -1.76 -6.73
C ASP A 30 10.35 -2.53 -6.45
N ALA A 31 10.31 -3.83 -6.75
CA ALA A 31 11.51 -4.64 -6.86
C ALA A 31 12.21 -4.24 -8.15
N THR A 32 13.38 -3.61 -8.02
CA THR A 32 14.29 -3.54 -9.17
C THR A 32 14.97 -4.91 -9.33
N ALA A 33 15.54 -5.19 -10.50
CA ALA A 33 16.26 -6.45 -10.74
C ALA A 33 17.37 -6.75 -9.70
N ASP A 34 17.85 -5.72 -9.00
CA ASP A 34 18.89 -5.79 -7.97
C ASP A 34 18.36 -5.67 -6.52
N THR A 35 17.08 -5.30 -6.32
CA THR A 35 16.53 -5.05 -4.97
C THR A 35 15.28 -5.89 -4.73
N PRO A 36 15.26 -6.78 -3.72
CA PRO A 36 14.05 -7.52 -3.38
C PRO A 36 12.93 -6.55 -2.97
N ALA A 37 11.69 -6.87 -3.36
CA ALA A 37 10.52 -6.08 -2.95
C ALA A 37 10.47 -5.98 -1.43
N GLU A 38 10.51 -4.76 -0.90
CA GLU A 38 10.34 -4.53 0.53
C GLU A 38 8.85 -4.53 0.86
N GLU A 39 8.43 -5.50 1.70
CA GLU A 39 7.07 -5.57 2.24
C GLU A 39 6.95 -4.63 3.44
N VAL A 40 6.38 -3.45 3.23
CA VAL A 40 6.13 -2.50 4.32
C VAL A 40 4.70 -2.68 4.83
N THR A 41 4.55 -3.04 6.10
CA THR A 41 3.22 -3.05 6.74
C THR A 41 2.73 -1.60 6.86
N VAL A 42 1.63 -1.29 6.17
CA VAL A 42 1.05 0.06 6.17
C VAL A 42 -0.09 0.21 7.16
N ALA A 43 -0.84 -0.86 7.43
CA ALA A 43 -1.93 -0.83 8.41
C ALA A 43 -2.26 -2.22 8.95
N VAL A 44 -2.83 -2.24 10.16
CA VAL A 44 -3.53 -3.38 10.75
C VAL A 44 -4.93 -2.94 11.13
N ALA A 45 -5.94 -3.64 10.63
CA ALA A 45 -7.36 -3.33 10.79
C ALA A 45 -8.06 -4.45 11.58
N SER A 46 -9.03 -4.05 12.40
CA SER A 46 -9.85 -4.99 13.21
C SER A 46 -11.31 -5.03 12.77
N THR A 47 -11.67 -4.21 11.77
CA THR A 47 -12.99 -4.21 11.14
C THR A 47 -12.85 -4.10 9.62
N PRO A 48 -13.86 -4.53 8.84
CA PRO A 48 -13.90 -4.31 7.40
C PRO A 48 -13.88 -2.83 7.01
N GLU A 49 -14.48 -1.96 7.81
CA GLU A 49 -14.53 -0.51 7.58
C GLU A 49 -13.13 0.12 7.69
N ASP A 50 -12.33 -0.30 8.68
CA ASP A 50 -10.94 0.13 8.83
C ASP A 50 -10.08 -0.29 7.62
N VAL A 51 -10.35 -1.45 7.03
CA VAL A 51 -9.66 -1.89 5.80
C VAL A 51 -9.97 -0.94 4.66
N LEU A 52 -11.24 -0.59 4.45
CA LEU A 52 -11.64 0.33 3.37
C LEU A 52 -11.04 1.72 3.58
N ALA A 53 -11.00 2.21 4.82
CA ALA A 53 -10.36 3.49 5.15
C ALA A 53 -8.86 3.47 4.83
N ALA A 54 -8.16 2.41 5.23
CA ALA A 54 -6.72 2.27 4.98
C ALA A 54 -6.38 2.09 3.49
N VAL A 55 -7.22 1.39 2.72
CA VAL A 55 -7.05 1.30 1.25
C VAL A 55 -7.23 2.66 0.59
N ARG A 56 -8.21 3.46 1.03
CA ARG A 56 -8.42 4.81 0.50
C ARG A 56 -7.22 5.72 0.78
N ASP A 57 -6.77 5.75 2.03
CA ASP A 57 -5.59 6.52 2.44
C ASP A 57 -4.34 6.14 1.63
N TRP A 58 -4.11 4.84 1.42
CA TRP A 58 -3.00 4.37 0.61
C TRP A 58 -3.11 4.80 -0.86
N LEU A 59 -4.30 4.71 -1.46
CA LEU A 59 -4.56 5.16 -2.84
C LEU A 59 -4.37 6.67 -2.98
N ASP A 60 -4.86 7.46 -2.01
CA ASP A 60 -4.68 8.91 -1.99
C ASP A 60 -3.20 9.28 -1.88
N GLY A 61 -2.42 8.55 -1.08
CA GLY A 61 -0.97 8.71 -1.00
C GLY A 61 -0.24 8.38 -2.31
N PHE A 62 -0.60 7.28 -2.97
CA PHE A 62 -0.01 6.89 -4.25
C PHE A 62 -0.36 7.89 -5.37
N ALA A 63 -1.64 8.25 -5.49
CA ALA A 63 -2.11 9.21 -6.50
C ALA A 63 -1.62 10.64 -6.23
N GLY A 64 -1.53 11.04 -4.96
CA GLY A 64 -0.95 12.30 -4.55
C GLY A 64 0.54 12.40 -4.88
N GLY A 65 1.30 11.32 -4.65
CA GLY A 65 2.72 11.22 -5.03
C GLY A 65 2.95 11.22 -6.55
N ALA A 66 2.03 10.65 -7.33
CA ALA A 66 2.09 10.70 -8.79
C ALA A 66 1.84 12.10 -9.38
N THR A 67 1.23 13.00 -8.59
CA THR A 67 0.93 14.40 -8.98
C THR A 67 2.01 15.39 -8.53
N ASP A 68 3.10 14.91 -7.90
CA ASP A 68 4.32 15.70 -7.68
C ASP A 68 5.38 15.33 -8.73
N PRO A 69 5.23 15.75 -10.00
CA PRO A 69 6.40 15.88 -10.84
C PRO A 69 7.13 17.12 -10.35
N THR A 70 8.44 17.02 -10.27
CA THR A 70 9.34 18.17 -10.19
C THR A 70 9.04 19.15 -11.35
N ASP A 71 8.09 20.06 -11.13
CA ASP A 71 8.01 21.36 -11.77
C ASP A 71 8.55 22.36 -10.76
N GLY A 72 9.82 22.68 -10.95
CA GLY A 72 10.64 23.44 -10.02
C GLY A 72 12.00 23.69 -10.63
N HIS A 73 11.99 24.30 -11.82
CA HIS A 73 13.13 24.83 -12.56
C HIS A 73 14.15 25.54 -11.64
N ARG A 74 15.39 25.05 -11.59
CA ARG A 74 16.58 25.87 -11.33
C ARG A 74 17.83 25.31 -11.98
#